data_AF-A0A5J9SP43-F1
#
_entry.id   AF-A0A5J9SP43-F1
#
_cell.length_a   1.000
_cell.length_b   1.000
_cell.length_c   1.000
_cell.angle_alpha   90.00
_cell.angle_beta   90.00
_cell.angle_gamma   90.00
#
_symmetry.space_group_name_H-M   'P 1'
#
loop_
_entity.id
_entity.type
_entity.pdbx_description
1 polymer ?
#
loop_
_entity_poly.entity_id
_entity_poly.type
_entity_poly.pdbx_seq_one_letter_code
_entity_poly.pdbx_strand_id
1 'polypeptide(L)'
;MAVPGELAGLHAAWSRYGRLPWKELFVPAIRLAREGYAVVPSVPSLRAVFAPKGRVLAAGETCRNPVLADVLEAVANEGVEAFYNGHVGEQLVRDARAAGGTLTIDDLREYKVEVTATMSVDAMGYTILGMPPPSTGTVGMALILNILKGSKSLEFLKGFLGVHRLIEALKHMLAIRMDLGDPDYINVSGAVLLSKIMVISFSKVMALSLIQRFRSDLRNPLLMRRPFATPTIPFASHASCNGSDPFCLAPRWNACGASRRDKIRQMVVDNITFPLGYYFPKWSQLRDHGTSHLCVVDADRNAVAMTTTVNYIFGALMLSPTTGTVLNNEMDDFSVPVEHTPDDHLPPAPANFIAPGKRPRPT
;
A
#
# COMPACT_ATOMS: atom_id res chain seq x y z
N MET A 1 7.36 15.70 -4.03
CA MET A 1 6.52 15.10 -2.97
C MET A 1 5.15 14.76 -3.54
N ALA A 2 4.46 13.78 -2.97
CA ALA A 2 3.05 13.50 -3.26
C ALA A 2 2.15 14.33 -2.33
N VAL A 3 0.86 14.45 -2.68
CA VAL A 3 -0.15 15.11 -1.83
C VAL A 3 -0.28 14.37 -0.49
N PRO A 4 -0.11 15.05 0.66
CA PRO A 4 -0.25 14.41 1.97
C PRO A 4 -1.69 13.94 2.25
N GLY A 5 -1.89 12.62 2.33
CA GLY A 5 -3.21 12.00 2.50
C GLY A 5 -3.57 11.57 3.93
N GLU A 6 -2.59 11.48 4.83
CA GLU A 6 -2.79 10.89 6.16
C GLU A 6 -3.83 11.64 7.00
N LEU A 7 -3.78 12.96 7.03
CA LEU A 7 -4.70 13.77 7.83
C LEU A 7 -6.16 13.59 7.38
N ALA A 8 -6.43 13.63 6.07
CA ALA A 8 -7.76 13.36 5.55
C ALA A 8 -8.19 11.92 5.81
N GLY A 9 -7.28 10.94 5.69
CA GLY A 9 -7.56 9.53 5.99
C GLY A 9 -7.97 9.31 7.45
N LEU A 10 -7.22 9.90 8.40
CA LEU A 10 -7.53 9.86 9.82
C LEU A 10 -8.86 10.56 10.12
N HIS A 11 -9.13 11.70 9.48
CA HIS A 11 -10.41 12.39 9.62
C HIS A 11 -11.59 11.59 9.06
N ALA A 12 -11.42 10.90 7.93
CA ALA A 12 -12.44 10.02 7.37
C ALA A 12 -12.72 8.81 8.28
N ALA A 13 -11.69 8.24 8.91
CA ALA A 13 -11.85 7.19 9.91
C ALA A 13 -12.56 7.69 11.18
N TRP A 14 -12.12 8.84 11.71
CA TRP A 14 -12.74 9.50 12.86
C TRP A 14 -14.21 9.87 12.60
N SER A 15 -14.53 10.43 11.43
CA SER A 15 -15.90 10.81 11.07
C SER A 15 -16.86 9.62 11.03
N ARG A 16 -16.36 8.41 10.71
CA ARG A 16 -17.18 7.19 10.59
C ARG A 16 -17.26 6.39 11.88
N TYR A 17 -16.18 6.34 12.65
CA TYR A 17 -16.02 5.40 13.77
C TYR A 17 -15.55 6.06 15.08
N GLY A 18 -15.15 7.32 15.04
CA GLY A 18 -14.66 8.07 16.18
C GLY A 18 -15.74 8.29 17.24
N ARG A 19 -15.32 8.24 18.50
CA ARG A 19 -16.18 8.48 19.67
C ARG A 19 -15.76 9.69 20.50
N LEU A 20 -14.47 10.05 20.43
CA LEU A 20 -13.92 11.21 21.11
C LEU A 20 -14.02 12.45 20.21
N PRO A 21 -14.15 13.66 20.78
CA PRO A 21 -14.10 14.90 20.02
C PRO A 21 -12.79 15.03 19.24
N TRP A 22 -12.87 15.49 17.97
CA TRP A 22 -11.72 15.66 17.08
C TRP A 22 -10.55 16.37 17.76
N LYS A 23 -10.82 17.52 18.37
CA LYS A 23 -9.84 18.38 19.02
C LYS A 23 -9.07 17.67 20.15
N GLU A 24 -9.73 16.79 20.90
CA GLU A 24 -9.10 16.08 22.03
C GLU A 24 -8.01 15.09 21.57
N LEU A 25 -8.14 14.55 20.36
CA LEU A 25 -7.17 13.61 19.78
C LEU A 25 -5.79 14.25 19.55
N PHE A 26 -5.74 15.58 19.37
CA PHE A 26 -4.50 16.30 19.08
C PHE A 26 -3.74 16.72 20.33
N VAL A 27 -4.40 16.78 21.49
CA VAL A 27 -3.81 17.32 22.73
C VAL A 27 -2.47 16.64 23.09
N PRO A 28 -2.34 15.29 23.06
CA PRO A 28 -1.07 14.64 23.37
C PRO A 28 0.03 14.99 22.36
N ALA A 29 -0.29 15.07 21.06
CA ALA A 29 0.66 15.38 20.00
C ALA A 29 1.13 16.84 20.05
N ILE A 30 0.21 17.78 20.27
CA ILE A 30 0.52 19.21 20.47
C ILE A 30 1.45 19.37 21.67
N ARG A 31 1.15 18.69 22.79
CA ARG A 31 1.99 18.75 23.99
C ARG A 31 3.40 18.24 23.71
N LEU A 32 3.53 17.07 23.08
CA LEU A 32 4.84 16.49 22.72
C LEU A 32 5.63 17.39 21.77
N ALA A 33 4.97 18.02 20.80
CA ALA A 33 5.62 18.92 19.86
C ALA A 33 6.09 20.23 20.54
N ARG A 34 5.27 20.80 21.44
CA ARG A 34 5.52 22.08 22.11
C ARG A 34 6.49 21.96 23.29
N GLU A 35 6.25 21.01 24.18
CA GLU A 35 7.04 20.79 25.41
C GLU A 35 8.28 19.93 25.17
N GLY A 36 8.20 19.04 24.17
CA GLY A 36 9.28 18.18 23.71
C GLY A 36 9.25 16.77 24.30
N TYR A 37 10.12 15.94 23.74
CA TYR A 37 10.33 14.56 24.17
C TYR A 37 11.82 14.20 24.13
N ALA A 38 12.22 13.18 24.89
CA ALA A 38 13.60 12.70 24.90
C ALA A 38 13.93 12.00 23.58
N VAL A 39 15.03 12.40 22.95
CA VAL A 39 15.54 11.79 21.72
C VAL A 39 16.00 10.36 22.03
N VAL A 40 15.46 9.39 21.29
CA VAL A 40 16.03 8.04 21.20
C VAL A 40 17.16 8.05 20.17
N PRO A 41 18.15 7.13 20.20
CA PRO A 41 19.27 7.14 19.25
C PRO A 41 18.75 7.27 17.81
N SER A 42 19.02 8.41 17.18
CA SER A 42 18.43 8.79 15.89
C SER A 42 19.52 9.12 14.88
N VAL A 43 19.20 8.91 13.61
CA VAL A 43 20.04 9.23 12.46
C VAL A 43 20.09 10.76 12.30
N PRO A 44 21.28 11.39 12.15
CA PRO A 44 21.39 12.84 12.06
C PRO A 44 20.73 13.38 10.79
N SER A 45 19.58 14.06 10.92
CA SER A 45 18.93 14.76 9.81
C SER A 45 17.93 15.82 10.35
N LEU A 46 17.49 16.76 9.50
CA LEU A 46 16.60 17.90 9.81
C LEU A 46 17.13 18.84 10.91
N ARG A 47 18.11 19.68 10.52
CA ARG A 47 18.85 20.60 11.40
C ARG A 47 17.96 21.45 12.32
N ALA A 48 16.82 21.94 11.83
CA ALA A 48 15.93 22.81 12.60
C ALA A 48 15.35 22.13 13.87
N VAL A 49 15.17 20.80 13.83
CA VAL A 49 14.49 20.04 14.89
C VAL A 49 15.48 19.17 15.67
N PHE A 50 16.40 18.50 14.98
CA PHE A 50 17.35 17.57 15.60
C PHE A 50 18.76 18.13 15.73
N ALA A 51 19.05 19.33 15.23
CA ALA A 51 20.33 20.00 15.48
C ALA A 51 20.17 21.49 15.86
N PRO A 52 19.38 21.80 16.91
CA PRO A 52 19.21 23.16 17.36
C PRO A 52 20.58 23.75 17.70
N LYS A 53 20.82 25.01 17.29
CA LYS A 53 22.12 25.70 17.44
C LYS A 53 23.27 25.06 16.65
N GLY A 54 22.98 24.23 15.65
CA GLY A 54 23.99 23.60 14.79
C GLY A 54 24.65 22.36 15.38
N ARG A 55 24.14 21.86 16.52
CA ARG A 55 24.63 20.64 17.17
C ARG A 55 23.53 19.59 17.18
N VAL A 56 23.81 18.41 16.62
CA VAL A 56 22.88 17.27 16.65
C VAL A 56 22.58 16.89 18.10
N LEU A 57 21.29 16.67 18.39
CA LEU A 57 20.83 16.24 19.70
C LEU A 57 21.31 14.82 19.99
N ALA A 58 21.83 14.61 21.18
CA ALA A 58 22.22 13.29 21.69
C ALA A 58 21.00 12.56 22.28
N ALA A 59 21.11 11.24 22.40
CA ALA A 59 20.10 10.44 23.08
C ALA A 59 19.86 10.97 24.51
N GLY A 60 18.60 11.09 24.91
CA GLY A 60 18.19 11.68 26.19
C GLY A 60 18.03 13.20 26.19
N GLU A 61 18.56 13.92 25.20
CA GLU A 61 18.31 15.36 25.06
C GLU A 61 16.88 15.63 24.54
N THR A 62 16.33 16.79 24.89
CA THR A 62 14.95 17.15 24.52
C THR A 62 14.88 17.71 23.10
N CYS A 63 14.08 17.07 22.25
CA CYS A 63 13.68 17.57 20.93
C CYS A 63 12.31 18.26 21.01
N ARG A 64 12.14 19.38 20.28
CA ARG A 64 10.90 20.16 20.21
C ARG A 64 10.64 20.59 18.77
N ASN A 65 9.35 20.73 18.42
CA ASN A 65 8.90 21.30 17.16
C ASN A 65 7.67 22.20 17.40
N PRO A 66 7.87 23.42 17.93
CA PRO A 66 6.77 24.31 18.28
C PRO A 66 5.96 24.76 17.05
N VAL A 67 6.60 24.86 15.87
CA VAL A 67 5.91 25.23 14.61
C VAL A 67 4.90 24.14 14.23
N LEU A 68 5.28 22.86 14.34
CA LEU A 68 4.35 21.76 14.15
C LEU A 68 3.24 21.77 15.20
N ALA A 69 3.53 22.16 16.45
CA ALA A 69 2.51 22.27 17.49
C ALA A 69 1.42 23.30 17.11
N ASP A 70 1.82 24.45 16.57
CA ASP A 70 0.89 25.49 16.10
C ASP A 70 0.02 24.99 14.93
N VAL A 71 0.60 24.21 14.01
CA VAL A 71 -0.15 23.57 12.91
C VAL A 71 -1.14 22.53 13.42
N LEU A 72 -0.72 21.65 14.33
CA LEU A 72 -1.60 20.66 14.94
C LEU A 72 -2.75 21.33 15.70
N GLU A 73 -2.50 22.46 16.34
CA GLU A 73 -3.51 23.26 17.04
C GLU A 73 -4.49 23.93 16.07
N ALA A 74 -4.01 24.48 14.94
CA ALA A 74 -4.87 25.00 13.89
C ALA A 74 -5.81 23.90 13.35
N VAL A 75 -5.27 22.72 13.00
CA VAL A 75 -6.07 21.58 12.52
C VAL A 75 -7.05 21.06 13.58
N ALA A 76 -6.68 21.09 14.85
CA ALA A 76 -7.55 20.68 15.95
C ALA A 76 -8.75 21.63 16.14
N ASN A 77 -8.55 22.93 15.90
CA ASN A 77 -9.55 23.98 16.11
C ASN A 77 -10.43 24.24 14.87
N GLU A 78 -9.81 24.27 13.70
CA GLU A 78 -10.44 24.64 12.42
C GLU A 78 -10.85 23.40 11.59
N GLY A 79 -10.42 22.20 12.00
CA GLY A 79 -10.63 20.95 11.28
C GLY A 79 -9.61 20.73 10.17
N VAL A 80 -9.83 19.67 9.38
CA VAL A 80 -8.91 19.32 8.27
C VAL A 80 -8.86 20.37 7.15
N GLU A 81 -9.89 21.21 7.05
CA GLU A 81 -9.94 22.29 6.06
C GLU A 81 -8.82 23.31 6.26
N ALA A 82 -8.29 23.48 7.48
CA ALA A 82 -7.11 24.32 7.71
C ALA A 82 -5.91 23.89 6.84
N PHE A 83 -5.80 22.58 6.59
CA PHE A 83 -4.73 21.99 5.78
C PHE A 83 -5.11 21.88 4.29
N TYR A 84 -6.31 21.41 3.94
CA TYR A 84 -6.66 21.14 2.54
C TYR A 84 -7.21 22.36 1.79
N ASN A 85 -7.79 23.32 2.50
CA ASN A 85 -8.43 24.52 1.94
C ASN A 85 -7.99 25.83 2.61
N GLY A 86 -7.08 25.74 3.59
CA GLY A 86 -6.77 26.82 4.50
C GLY A 86 -5.30 27.21 4.50
N HIS A 87 -4.96 28.09 5.45
CA HIS A 87 -3.68 28.76 5.50
C HIS A 87 -2.48 27.81 5.71
N VAL A 88 -2.67 26.67 6.39
CA VAL A 88 -1.62 25.67 6.60
C VAL A 88 -1.22 25.01 5.28
N GLY A 89 -2.20 24.65 4.45
CA GLY A 89 -1.96 24.09 3.12
C GLY A 89 -1.23 25.06 2.22
N GLU A 90 -1.66 26.32 2.20
CA GLU A 90 -1.01 27.37 1.42
C GLU A 90 0.44 27.60 1.85
N GLN A 91 0.71 27.58 3.16
CA GLN A 91 2.06 27.66 3.72
C GLN A 91 2.93 26.48 3.26
N LEU A 92 2.42 25.26 3.37
CA LEU A 92 3.12 24.05 2.93
C LEU A 92 3.45 24.09 1.43
N VAL A 93 2.47 24.47 0.60
CA VAL A 93 2.63 24.56 -0.87
C VAL A 93 3.66 25.62 -1.24
N ARG A 94 3.64 26.79 -0.59
CA ARG A 94 4.65 27.82 -0.81
C ARG A 94 6.05 27.31 -0.50
N ASP A 95 6.22 26.66 0.64
CA ASP A 95 7.52 26.10 1.04
C ASP A 95 7.98 25.01 0.08
N ALA A 96 7.11 24.06 -0.28
CA ALA A 96 7.41 22.99 -1.23
C ALA A 96 7.84 23.55 -2.60
N ARG A 97 7.16 24.58 -3.11
CA ARG A 97 7.52 25.26 -4.36
C ARG A 97 8.82 26.03 -4.26
N ALA A 98 9.08 26.70 -3.13
CA ALA A 98 10.35 27.39 -2.89
C ALA A 98 11.56 26.44 -2.94
N ALA A 99 11.35 25.15 -2.62
CA ALA A 99 12.35 24.09 -2.75
C ALA A 99 12.36 23.39 -4.13
N GLY A 100 11.64 23.90 -5.13
CA GLY A 100 11.60 23.35 -6.48
C GLY A 100 10.54 22.27 -6.72
N GLY A 101 9.62 22.07 -5.78
CA GLY A 101 8.47 21.16 -5.94
C GLY A 101 7.39 21.73 -6.87
N THR A 102 6.57 20.83 -7.42
CA THR A 102 5.47 21.18 -8.36
C THR A 102 4.08 21.17 -7.72
N LEU A 103 3.98 20.81 -6.43
CA LEU A 103 2.70 20.77 -5.70
C LEU A 103 1.98 22.12 -5.78
N THR A 104 0.68 22.09 -5.99
CA THR A 104 -0.20 23.25 -6.06
C THR A 104 -1.23 23.23 -4.93
N ILE A 105 -1.89 24.37 -4.69
CA ILE A 105 -3.01 24.40 -3.73
C ILE A 105 -4.20 23.62 -4.26
N ASP A 106 -4.42 23.59 -5.57
CA ASP A 106 -5.52 22.85 -6.18
C ASP A 106 -5.32 21.34 -6.04
N ASP A 107 -4.07 20.84 -6.08
CA ASP A 107 -3.77 19.43 -5.75
C ASP A 107 -4.19 19.06 -4.33
N LEU A 108 -4.05 19.97 -3.35
CA LEU A 108 -4.54 19.75 -1.98
C LEU A 108 -6.07 19.76 -1.93
N ARG A 109 -6.72 20.70 -2.63
CA ARG A 109 -8.18 20.86 -2.63
C ARG A 109 -8.91 19.74 -3.34
N GLU A 110 -8.31 19.20 -4.39
CA GLU A 110 -8.87 18.11 -5.19
C GLU A 110 -8.65 16.74 -4.55
N TYR A 111 -7.76 16.64 -3.57
CA TYR A 111 -7.48 15.39 -2.87
C TYR A 111 -8.72 14.81 -2.20
N LYS A 112 -8.97 13.53 -2.46
CA LYS A 112 -10.09 12.79 -1.87
C LYS A 112 -9.61 11.46 -1.31
N VAL A 113 -10.08 11.16 -0.11
CA VAL A 113 -9.86 9.84 0.49
C VAL A 113 -10.79 8.84 -0.15
N GLU A 114 -10.22 7.76 -0.67
CA GLU A 114 -10.97 6.62 -1.15
C GLU A 114 -11.14 5.59 -0.06
N VAL A 115 -12.40 5.29 0.27
CA VAL A 115 -12.73 4.18 1.16
C VAL A 115 -13.16 3.00 0.32
N THR A 116 -12.29 2.00 0.26
CA THR A 116 -12.48 0.81 -0.57
C THR A 116 -12.68 -0.43 0.30
N ALA A 117 -13.26 -1.48 -0.29
CA ALA A 117 -13.35 -2.77 0.37
C ALA A 117 -11.95 -3.40 0.45
N THR A 118 -11.67 -4.07 1.58
CA THR A 118 -10.42 -4.82 1.75
C THR A 118 -10.31 -5.95 0.73
N MET A 119 -9.10 -6.20 0.25
CA MET A 119 -8.78 -7.45 -0.42
C MET A 119 -8.80 -8.60 0.59
N SER A 120 -9.39 -9.72 0.20
CA SER A 120 -9.52 -10.91 1.06
C SER A 120 -8.86 -12.11 0.39
N VAL A 121 -8.08 -12.86 1.16
CA VAL A 121 -7.36 -14.05 0.70
C VAL A 121 -7.51 -15.15 1.73
N ASP A 122 -8.07 -16.29 1.33
CA ASP A 122 -8.17 -17.46 2.20
C ASP A 122 -6.90 -18.31 2.08
N ALA A 123 -6.17 -18.48 3.18
CA ALA A 123 -4.96 -19.27 3.22
C ALA A 123 -4.76 -19.93 4.58
N MET A 124 -4.29 -21.18 4.59
CA MET A 124 -3.96 -21.93 5.81
C MET A 124 -5.11 -22.04 6.84
N GLY A 125 -6.37 -21.90 6.41
CA GLY A 125 -7.55 -21.92 7.29
C GLY A 125 -7.93 -20.57 7.91
N TYR A 126 -7.27 -19.49 7.50
CA TYR A 126 -7.58 -18.12 7.88
C TYR A 126 -8.01 -17.29 6.67
N THR A 127 -8.81 -16.25 6.93
CA THR A 127 -9.10 -15.19 5.96
C THR A 127 -8.20 -14.00 6.28
N ILE A 128 -7.29 -13.70 5.36
CA ILE A 128 -6.36 -12.58 5.46
C ILE A 128 -7.02 -11.39 4.76
N LEU A 129 -7.16 -10.29 5.50
CA LEU A 129 -7.68 -9.03 4.99
C LEU A 129 -6.52 -8.04 4.83
N GLY A 130 -6.51 -7.30 3.73
CA GLY A 130 -5.50 -6.28 3.49
C GLY A 130 -5.91 -5.27 2.42
N MET A 131 -4.98 -4.39 2.08
CA MET A 131 -5.22 -3.35 1.09
C MET A 131 -5.21 -3.91 -0.34
N PRO A 132 -6.16 -3.50 -1.20
CA PRO A 132 -6.07 -3.75 -2.65
C PRO A 132 -5.01 -2.84 -3.31
N PRO A 133 -4.71 -3.04 -4.61
CA PRO A 133 -3.93 -2.08 -5.40
C PRO A 133 -4.44 -0.64 -5.25
N PRO A 134 -3.57 0.39 -5.25
CA PRO A 134 -2.15 0.38 -5.66
C PRO A 134 -1.19 -0.32 -4.70
N SER A 135 -1.61 -0.62 -3.46
CA SER A 135 -0.78 -1.39 -2.52
C SER A 135 -0.56 -2.82 -3.00
N THR A 136 0.67 -3.30 -2.87
CA THR A 136 1.05 -4.64 -3.35
C THR A 136 1.19 -5.69 -2.26
N GLY A 137 1.20 -5.31 -0.98
CA GLY A 137 1.46 -6.22 0.14
C GLY A 137 0.52 -7.42 0.18
N THR A 138 -0.80 -7.19 0.11
CA THR A 138 -1.80 -8.27 0.18
C THR A 138 -1.73 -9.20 -1.03
N VAL A 139 -1.54 -8.63 -2.24
CA VAL A 139 -1.40 -9.41 -3.48
C VAL A 139 -0.13 -10.26 -3.45
N GLY A 140 0.99 -9.68 -2.99
CA GLY A 140 2.26 -10.37 -2.85
C GLY A 140 2.18 -11.50 -1.84
N MET A 141 1.59 -11.25 -0.67
CA MET A 141 1.35 -12.28 0.35
C MET A 141 0.48 -13.41 -0.19
N ALA A 142 -0.61 -13.08 -0.89
CA ALA A 142 -1.47 -14.08 -1.54
C ALA A 142 -0.68 -14.98 -2.50
N LEU A 143 0.19 -14.37 -3.31
CA LEU A 143 1.03 -15.09 -4.26
C LEU A 143 2.02 -16.02 -3.56
N ILE A 144 2.70 -15.55 -2.51
CA ILE A 144 3.65 -16.37 -1.73
C ILE A 144 2.93 -17.57 -1.11
N LEU A 145 1.81 -17.35 -0.43
CA LEU A 145 1.01 -18.40 0.19
C LEU A 145 0.48 -19.40 -0.85
N ASN A 146 0.10 -18.90 -2.03
CA ASN A 146 -0.29 -19.74 -3.15
C ASN A 146 0.88 -20.54 -3.72
N ILE A 147 2.09 -20.01 -3.80
CA ILE A 147 3.27 -20.77 -4.26
C ILE A 147 3.57 -21.88 -3.25
N LEU A 148 3.67 -21.51 -1.97
CA LEU A 148 4.14 -22.41 -0.91
C LEU A 148 3.15 -23.51 -0.54
N LYS A 149 1.83 -23.28 -0.70
CA LYS A 149 0.70 -24.22 -0.51
C LYS A 149 0.99 -25.34 0.49
N GLY A 150 1.46 -24.99 1.67
CA GLY A 150 2.00 -25.93 2.62
C GLY A 150 1.18 -25.91 3.89
N SER A 151 0.37 -26.95 4.10
CA SER A 151 -0.24 -27.29 5.40
C SER A 151 -1.12 -26.19 6.04
N LYS A 152 -1.94 -26.56 7.03
CA LYS A 152 -2.57 -25.57 7.93
C LYS A 152 -1.57 -25.00 8.95
N SER A 153 -0.30 -25.37 8.84
CA SER A 153 0.74 -25.09 9.82
C SER A 153 2.00 -24.57 9.15
N LEU A 154 2.70 -23.65 9.84
CA LEU A 154 3.98 -23.08 9.44
C LEU A 154 5.16 -24.08 9.52
N GLU A 155 4.90 -25.37 9.82
CA GLU A 155 5.93 -26.42 9.83
C GLU A 155 6.71 -26.49 8.51
N PHE A 156 6.10 -26.15 7.37
CA PHE A 156 6.79 -26.17 6.09
C PHE A 156 7.90 -25.12 5.97
N LEU A 157 7.96 -24.12 6.87
CA LEU A 157 9.02 -23.11 6.94
C LEU A 157 10.21 -23.57 7.79
N LYS A 158 10.09 -24.66 8.55
CA LYS A 158 11.18 -25.14 9.40
C LYS A 158 12.30 -25.77 8.57
N GLY A 159 13.52 -25.57 9.07
CA GLY A 159 14.72 -26.12 8.46
C GLY A 159 15.15 -25.40 7.19
N PHE A 160 16.33 -25.77 6.68
CA PHE A 160 16.93 -25.16 5.50
C PHE A 160 16.00 -25.20 4.28
N LEU A 161 15.33 -26.33 4.06
CA LEU A 161 14.43 -26.51 2.91
C LEU A 161 13.21 -25.58 2.95
N GLY A 162 12.64 -25.35 4.14
CA GLY A 162 11.48 -24.46 4.30
C GLY A 162 11.84 -23.01 4.02
N VAL A 163 12.97 -22.54 4.54
CA VAL A 163 13.51 -21.21 4.28
C VAL A 163 13.87 -21.04 2.80
N HIS A 164 14.50 -22.04 2.18
CA HIS A 164 14.84 -22.04 0.75
C HIS A 164 13.59 -21.84 -0.12
N ARG A 165 12.53 -22.62 0.11
CA ARG A 165 11.27 -22.48 -0.64
C ARG A 165 10.62 -21.12 -0.44
N LEU A 166 10.66 -20.57 0.78
CA LEU A 166 10.17 -19.21 1.05
C LEU A 166 10.95 -18.16 0.24
N ILE A 167 12.27 -18.27 0.19
CA ILE A 167 13.14 -17.39 -0.61
C ILE A 167 12.77 -17.45 -2.09
N GLU A 168 12.61 -18.66 -2.66
CA GLU A 168 12.23 -18.81 -4.07
C GLU A 168 10.83 -18.23 -4.36
N ALA A 169 9.87 -18.42 -3.46
CA ALA A 169 8.54 -17.83 -3.56
C ALA A 169 8.58 -16.29 -3.52
N LEU A 170 9.40 -15.71 -2.63
CA LEU A 170 9.60 -14.26 -2.52
C LEU A 170 10.19 -13.68 -3.82
N LYS A 171 11.17 -14.35 -4.43
CA LYS A 171 11.78 -13.89 -5.69
C LYS A 171 10.76 -13.86 -6.83
N HIS A 172 9.94 -14.91 -6.97
CA HIS A 172 8.85 -14.92 -7.95
C HIS A 172 7.80 -13.85 -7.66
N MET A 173 7.46 -13.64 -6.40
CA MET A 173 6.53 -12.59 -5.99
C MET A 173 7.04 -11.20 -6.38
N LEU A 174 8.29 -10.87 -6.03
CA LEU A 174 8.90 -9.57 -6.34
C LEU A 174 8.96 -9.33 -7.85
N ALA A 175 9.25 -10.36 -8.65
CA ALA A 175 9.23 -10.27 -10.11
C ALA A 175 7.84 -9.92 -10.66
N ILE A 176 6.78 -10.53 -10.13
CA ILE A 176 5.40 -10.31 -10.56
C ILE A 176 4.83 -8.98 -10.05
N ARG A 177 5.22 -8.56 -8.84
CA ARG A 177 4.80 -7.31 -8.19
C ARG A 177 5.04 -6.09 -9.09
N MET A 178 6.05 -6.14 -9.95
CA MET A 178 6.39 -5.04 -10.84
C MET A 178 5.39 -4.85 -12.01
N ASP A 179 4.50 -5.81 -12.25
CA ASP A 179 3.37 -5.66 -13.19
C ASP A 179 2.13 -4.99 -12.51
N LEU A 180 2.22 -4.59 -11.24
CA LEU A 180 1.16 -3.89 -10.47
C LEU A 180 1.37 -2.37 -10.45
N GLY A 181 0.31 -1.63 -10.12
CA GLY A 181 0.27 -0.16 -10.12
C GLY A 181 -1.15 0.35 -9.81
N ASP A 182 -1.38 1.64 -10.03
CA ASP A 182 -2.66 2.29 -9.74
C ASP A 182 -3.82 1.74 -10.59
N PRO A 183 -4.88 1.16 -9.97
CA PRO A 183 -6.03 0.61 -10.69
C PRO A 183 -6.76 1.61 -11.58
N ASP A 184 -6.66 2.92 -11.34
CA ASP A 184 -7.33 3.94 -12.14
C ASP A 184 -6.59 4.21 -13.47
N TYR A 185 -5.32 3.80 -13.56
CA TYR A 185 -4.46 4.01 -14.73
C TYR A 185 -4.09 2.72 -15.44
N ILE A 186 -4.10 1.60 -14.73
CA ILE A 186 -3.74 0.30 -15.29
C ILE A 186 -4.77 -0.76 -14.92
N ASN A 187 -5.00 -1.69 -15.85
CA ASN A 187 -5.94 -2.77 -15.62
C ASN A 187 -5.32 -3.86 -14.71
N VAL A 188 -5.34 -3.63 -13.40
CA VAL A 188 -4.99 -4.65 -12.39
C VAL A 188 -6.07 -5.74 -12.28
N SER A 189 -7.30 -5.41 -12.68
CA SER A 189 -8.48 -6.29 -12.70
C SER A 189 -8.51 -7.25 -13.87
N GLY A 190 -7.58 -7.12 -14.82
CA GLY A 190 -7.49 -7.99 -15.97
C GLY A 190 -7.47 -9.42 -15.48
N ALA A 191 -8.49 -10.20 -15.86
CA ALA A 191 -8.70 -11.59 -15.46
C ALA A 191 -7.41 -12.42 -15.54
N VAL A 192 -6.46 -12.01 -16.35
CA VAL A 192 -5.11 -12.52 -16.51
C VAL A 192 -4.24 -12.44 -15.24
N LEU A 193 -4.20 -11.36 -14.45
CA LEU A 193 -3.27 -11.29 -13.29
C LEU A 193 -3.85 -12.02 -12.06
N LEU A 194 -5.13 -11.79 -11.76
CA LEU A 194 -5.83 -12.46 -10.67
C LEU A 194 -6.10 -13.94 -10.97
N SER A 195 -6.42 -14.37 -12.20
CA SER A 195 -6.52 -15.81 -12.53
C SER A 195 -5.16 -16.51 -12.69
N LYS A 196 -4.08 -15.76 -12.99
CA LYS A 196 -2.72 -16.30 -13.00
C LYS A 196 -2.10 -16.40 -11.59
N ILE A 197 -2.50 -15.55 -10.64
CA ILE A 197 -1.96 -15.51 -9.26
C ILE A 197 -2.85 -16.26 -8.26
N MET A 198 -4.17 -16.21 -8.41
CA MET A 198 -5.12 -16.79 -7.47
C MET A 198 -6.01 -17.84 -8.13
N VAL A 199 -5.92 -19.08 -7.64
CA VAL A 199 -7.04 -20.03 -7.69
C VAL A 199 -7.33 -20.43 -6.26
N ILE A 200 -8.05 -19.55 -5.57
CA ILE A 200 -8.89 -19.87 -4.41
C ILE A 200 -10.17 -19.03 -4.58
N SER A 201 -11.31 -19.71 -4.49
CA SER A 201 -12.68 -19.30 -4.81
C SER A 201 -12.96 -17.79 -4.80
N PHE A 202 -13.26 -17.22 -5.97
CA PHE A 202 -13.97 -15.94 -6.08
C PHE A 202 -15.43 -16.17 -5.66
N SER A 203 -15.67 -16.31 -4.36
CA SER A 203 -17.04 -16.28 -3.85
C SER A 203 -17.50 -14.83 -3.91
N LYS A 204 -18.30 -14.54 -4.95
CA LYS A 204 -19.05 -13.30 -5.19
C LYS A 204 -19.18 -12.43 -3.94
N VAL A 205 -18.54 -11.25 -3.93
CA VAL A 205 -18.84 -10.16 -3.00
C VAL A 205 -20.19 -9.53 -3.38
N MET A 206 -21.25 -10.30 -3.16
CA MET A 206 -22.59 -9.81 -2.88
C MET A 206 -22.75 -9.79 -1.36
N ALA A 207 -21.88 -9.05 -0.67
CA ALA A 207 -21.90 -8.94 0.79
C ALA A 207 -22.18 -7.50 1.27
N LEU A 208 -22.66 -6.63 0.39
CA LEU A 208 -23.26 -5.34 0.78
C LEU A 208 -24.76 -5.44 1.07
N SER A 209 -25.43 -6.55 0.71
CA SER A 209 -26.85 -6.78 1.01
C SER A 209 -27.10 -7.63 2.27
N LEU A 210 -26.07 -8.30 2.82
CA LEU A 210 -26.21 -9.20 3.97
C LEU A 210 -26.05 -8.49 5.33
N ILE A 211 -25.26 -7.41 5.40
CA ILE A 211 -25.08 -6.64 6.65
C ILE A 211 -26.29 -5.74 6.95
N GLN A 212 -27.08 -5.33 5.95
CA GLN A 212 -28.37 -4.66 6.19
C GLN A 212 -29.53 -5.64 6.49
N ARG A 213 -29.47 -6.89 6.02
CA ARG A 213 -30.53 -7.90 6.29
C ARG A 213 -30.43 -8.59 7.64
N PHE A 214 -29.25 -8.68 8.24
CA PHE A 214 -29.09 -9.31 9.56
C PHE A 214 -29.62 -8.47 10.74
N ARG A 215 -30.04 -7.22 10.51
CA ARG A 215 -30.74 -6.41 11.52
C ARG A 215 -32.27 -6.50 11.45
N SER A 216 -32.85 -7.07 10.39
CA SER A 216 -34.32 -7.08 10.21
C SER A 216 -35.00 -8.45 10.38
N ASP A 217 -34.26 -9.57 10.36
CA ASP A 217 -34.86 -10.92 10.31
C ASP A 217 -34.96 -11.67 11.65
N LEU A 218 -34.83 -10.98 12.79
CA LEU A 218 -35.12 -11.56 14.11
C LEU A 218 -36.60 -11.40 14.56
N ARG A 219 -37.53 -11.11 13.65
CA ARG A 219 -38.97 -11.03 13.95
C ARG A 219 -39.88 -11.62 12.87
N ASN A 220 -39.72 -12.88 12.47
CA ASN A 220 -40.86 -13.70 12.03
C ASN A 220 -40.47 -15.16 11.73
N PRO A 221 -41.01 -16.18 12.42
CA PRO A 221 -40.69 -17.58 12.14
C PRO A 221 -41.72 -18.23 11.21
N LEU A 222 -41.93 -17.72 10.00
CA LEU A 222 -42.77 -18.39 8.98
C LEU A 222 -42.36 -17.93 7.59
N LEU A 223 -41.52 -18.70 6.88
CA LEU A 223 -41.44 -18.82 5.40
C LEU A 223 -40.21 -19.67 5.00
N MET A 224 -40.25 -20.98 5.23
CA MET A 224 -39.43 -21.94 4.49
C MET A 224 -40.35 -22.72 3.55
N ARG A 225 -40.21 -22.51 2.23
CA ARG A 225 -40.40 -23.49 1.15
C ARG A 225 -40.42 -22.78 -0.22
N ARG A 226 -39.33 -22.90 -0.99
CA ARG A 226 -39.29 -23.11 -2.45
C ARG A 226 -37.83 -23.16 -2.95
N PRO A 227 -37.43 -24.14 -3.79
CA PRO A 227 -36.08 -24.22 -4.35
C PRO A 227 -35.93 -23.27 -5.56
N PHE A 228 -34.83 -22.52 -5.61
CA PHE A 228 -34.47 -21.68 -6.76
C PHE A 228 -33.65 -22.48 -7.79
N ALA A 229 -34.11 -22.46 -9.04
CA ALA A 229 -33.44 -23.02 -10.20
C ALA A 229 -32.25 -22.14 -10.65
N THR A 230 -31.16 -22.79 -11.08
CA THR A 230 -29.97 -22.15 -11.67
C THR A 230 -30.15 -21.89 -13.16
N PRO A 231 -29.86 -20.68 -13.69
CA PRO A 231 -29.73 -20.47 -15.12
C PRO A 231 -28.28 -20.67 -15.58
N THR A 232 -28.11 -21.52 -16.59
CA THR A 232 -26.89 -21.70 -17.39
C THR A 232 -26.66 -20.52 -18.34
N ILE A 233 -25.45 -19.96 -18.35
CA ILE A 233 -24.98 -18.96 -19.35
C ILE A 233 -23.77 -19.57 -20.08
N PRO A 234 -23.69 -19.52 -21.43
CA PRO A 234 -22.65 -20.20 -22.18
C PRO A 234 -21.31 -19.45 -22.20
N PHE A 235 -20.22 -20.20 -22.07
CA PHE A 235 -18.84 -19.72 -22.25
C PHE A 235 -18.56 -19.45 -23.73
N ALA A 236 -18.26 -18.20 -24.08
CA ALA A 236 -17.62 -17.87 -25.36
C ALA A 236 -16.09 -17.86 -25.17
N SER A 237 -15.42 -18.76 -25.88
CA SER A 237 -13.97 -18.90 -25.90
C SER A 237 -13.37 -18.19 -27.12
N HIS A 238 -12.12 -17.74 -26.97
CA HIS A 238 -11.13 -17.31 -27.99
C HIS A 238 -11.02 -15.79 -28.21
N ALA A 239 -10.00 -15.20 -27.60
CA ALA A 239 -9.30 -14.04 -28.15
C ALA A 239 -7.94 -14.52 -28.66
N SER A 240 -7.77 -14.57 -29.98
CA SER A 240 -6.51 -14.89 -30.66
C SER A 240 -5.59 -13.66 -30.63
N CYS A 241 -4.39 -13.80 -30.07
CA CYS A 241 -3.31 -12.82 -30.27
C CYS A 241 -2.74 -12.99 -31.70
N ASN A 242 -2.87 -11.96 -32.54
CA ASN A 242 -2.17 -11.90 -33.83
C ASN A 242 -0.70 -11.53 -33.61
N GLY A 243 0.21 -12.28 -34.25
CA GLY A 243 1.65 -12.28 -34.02
C GLY A 243 2.44 -11.10 -34.60
N SER A 244 1.99 -9.87 -34.40
CA SER A 244 2.70 -8.65 -34.83
C SER A 244 3.14 -7.75 -33.66
N ASP A 245 3.06 -8.23 -32.41
CA ASP A 245 3.58 -7.51 -31.25
C ASP A 245 5.04 -7.92 -30.97
N PRO A 246 6.03 -7.02 -31.15
CA PRO A 246 7.45 -7.33 -30.98
C PRO A 246 7.84 -7.63 -29.52
N PHE A 247 6.93 -7.49 -28.55
CA PHE A 247 7.15 -7.85 -27.15
C PHE A 247 6.68 -9.26 -26.75
N CYS A 248 6.20 -10.07 -27.71
CA CYS A 248 5.93 -11.50 -27.51
C CYS A 248 7.22 -12.35 -27.43
N LEU A 249 8.12 -12.04 -26.49
CA LEU A 249 9.24 -12.91 -26.10
C LEU A 249 8.89 -13.81 -24.89
N ALA A 250 7.61 -14.10 -24.68
CA ALA A 250 7.24 -15.28 -23.91
C ALA A 250 7.48 -16.50 -24.82
N PRO A 251 8.34 -17.47 -24.44
CA PRO A 251 8.36 -18.75 -25.14
C PRO A 251 6.94 -19.32 -25.22
N ARG A 252 6.69 -20.23 -26.16
CA ARG A 252 5.40 -20.93 -26.36
C ARG A 252 4.82 -21.51 -25.05
N TRP A 253 4.14 -20.71 -24.23
CA TRP A 253 3.59 -21.11 -22.92
C TRP A 253 2.06 -21.14 -22.89
N ASN A 254 1.41 -20.82 -24.02
CA ASN A 254 -0.04 -20.75 -24.16
C ASN A 254 -0.70 -22.14 -24.38
N ALA A 255 0.06 -23.23 -24.43
CA ALA A 255 -0.45 -24.55 -24.85
C ALA A 255 -0.79 -25.55 -23.73
N CYS A 256 -0.53 -25.27 -22.46
CA CYS A 256 -0.89 -26.18 -21.35
C CYS A 256 -1.81 -25.49 -20.36
N GLY A 257 -3.00 -26.06 -20.14
CA GLY A 257 -4.04 -25.64 -19.18
C GLY A 257 -3.65 -25.67 -17.69
N ALA A 258 -2.34 -25.65 -17.38
CA ALA A 258 -1.84 -25.47 -16.03
C ALA A 258 -1.82 -23.97 -15.66
N SER A 259 -2.31 -23.64 -14.47
CA SER A 259 -2.31 -22.25 -13.96
C SER A 259 -0.87 -21.73 -13.83
N ARG A 260 -0.64 -20.41 -13.98
CA ARG A 260 0.72 -19.81 -13.84
C ARG A 260 1.34 -20.16 -12.48
N ARG A 261 0.54 -20.28 -11.43
CA ARG A 261 0.93 -20.80 -10.12
C ARG A 261 1.59 -22.19 -10.21
N ASP A 262 0.96 -23.14 -10.89
CA ASP A 262 1.49 -24.51 -10.97
C ASP A 262 2.80 -24.55 -11.74
N LYS A 263 2.95 -23.67 -12.74
CA LYS A 263 4.21 -23.48 -13.47
C LYS A 263 5.32 -22.90 -12.57
N ILE A 264 5.02 -21.86 -11.78
CA ILE A 264 5.99 -21.29 -10.83
C ILE A 264 6.42 -22.33 -9.79
N ARG A 265 5.49 -23.15 -9.29
CA ARG A 265 5.85 -24.22 -8.35
C ARG A 265 6.83 -25.22 -8.94
N GLN A 266 6.68 -25.58 -10.22
CA GLN A 266 7.60 -26.48 -10.90
C GLN A 266 9.00 -25.86 -11.09
N MET A 267 9.12 -24.54 -10.97
CA MET A 267 10.41 -23.83 -11.03
C MET A 267 11.10 -23.73 -9.66
N VAL A 268 10.42 -24.03 -8.55
CA VAL A 268 11.09 -24.05 -7.24
C VAL A 268 11.86 -25.36 -7.09
N VAL A 269 13.19 -25.29 -7.19
CA VAL A 269 14.08 -26.46 -7.05
C VAL A 269 14.70 -26.46 -5.66
N ASP A 270 14.52 -27.55 -4.92
CA ASP A 270 14.79 -27.64 -3.47
C ASP A 270 16.26 -27.45 -3.04
N ASN A 271 17.22 -27.60 -3.96
CA ASN A 271 18.65 -27.63 -3.65
C ASN A 271 19.47 -26.50 -4.30
N ILE A 272 18.83 -25.61 -5.06
CA ILE A 272 19.54 -24.58 -5.82
C ILE A 272 18.71 -23.30 -5.94
N THR A 273 19.38 -22.16 -5.86
CA THR A 273 18.84 -20.86 -6.26
C THR A 273 19.45 -20.45 -7.59
N PHE A 274 18.70 -19.75 -8.41
CA PHE A 274 19.16 -19.35 -9.74
C PHE A 274 19.53 -17.85 -9.82
N PRO A 275 20.30 -17.43 -10.84
CA PRO A 275 20.53 -16.02 -11.17
C PRO A 275 19.23 -15.27 -11.52
N LEU A 276 19.29 -13.93 -11.53
CA LEU A 276 18.14 -13.04 -11.69
C LEU A 276 17.24 -13.42 -12.88
N GLY A 277 17.82 -13.72 -14.04
CA GLY A 277 17.07 -14.05 -15.26
C GLY A 277 16.14 -15.26 -15.16
N TYR A 278 16.39 -16.19 -14.23
CA TYR A 278 15.55 -17.38 -14.02
C TYR A 278 14.15 -17.06 -13.52
N TYR A 279 14.01 -16.04 -12.67
CA TYR A 279 12.72 -15.66 -12.10
C TYR A 279 11.89 -14.79 -13.05
N PHE A 280 12.41 -14.54 -14.26
CA PHE A 280 11.85 -13.65 -15.27
C PHE A 280 11.44 -12.27 -14.73
N PRO A 281 12.27 -11.58 -13.93
CA PRO A 281 12.00 -10.21 -13.54
C PRO A 281 12.10 -9.35 -14.79
N LYS A 282 11.01 -8.66 -15.11
CA LYS A 282 10.95 -7.78 -16.28
C LYS A 282 11.46 -6.38 -15.96
N TRP A 283 11.37 -5.98 -14.70
CA TRP A 283 11.52 -4.60 -14.27
C TRP A 283 12.39 -4.47 -13.01
N SER A 284 13.06 -3.33 -12.86
CA SER A 284 13.90 -3.02 -11.70
C SER A 284 13.09 -2.80 -10.40
N GLN A 285 13.66 -3.15 -9.25
CA GLN A 285 13.03 -2.93 -7.93
C GLN A 285 13.47 -1.57 -7.35
N LEU A 286 12.56 -0.93 -6.62
CA LEU A 286 12.85 0.29 -5.85
C LEU A 286 13.36 -0.09 -4.45
N ARG A 287 14.19 0.77 -3.86
CA ARG A 287 14.63 0.62 -2.45
C ARG A 287 13.59 1.30 -1.56
N ASP A 288 13.35 0.77 -0.37
CA ASP A 288 12.40 1.34 0.61
C ASP A 288 13.03 1.36 2.00
N HIS A 289 12.84 2.47 2.73
CA HIS A 289 13.43 2.74 4.03
C HIS A 289 12.55 3.67 4.89
N GLY A 290 11.61 3.16 5.69
CA GLY A 290 11.09 3.93 6.84
C GLY A 290 9.57 4.04 6.89
N THR A 291 8.94 3.08 7.56
CA THR A 291 7.49 3.02 7.71
C THR A 291 7.14 2.67 9.16
N SER A 292 6.06 3.26 9.68
CA SER A 292 5.51 2.90 10.99
C SER A 292 4.24 2.07 10.84
N HIS A 293 4.09 1.04 11.67
CA HIS A 293 2.89 0.23 11.73
C HIS A 293 2.36 0.18 13.16
N LEU A 294 1.05 0.34 13.32
CA LEU A 294 0.38 0.19 14.60
C LEU A 294 -0.84 -0.73 14.46
N CYS A 295 -1.09 -1.49 15.53
CA CYS A 295 -2.26 -2.32 15.69
C CYS A 295 -2.93 -1.97 17.02
N VAL A 296 -4.24 -1.72 16.99
CA VAL A 296 -5.05 -1.43 18.18
C VAL A 296 -6.26 -2.34 18.19
N VAL A 297 -6.55 -2.94 19.35
CA VAL A 297 -7.78 -3.66 19.63
C VAL A 297 -8.37 -3.12 20.92
N ASP A 298 -9.63 -2.71 20.89
CA ASP A 298 -10.33 -2.20 22.08
C ASP A 298 -11.20 -3.26 22.77
N ALA A 299 -11.79 -2.89 23.91
CA ALA A 299 -12.64 -3.77 24.71
C ALA A 299 -13.93 -4.21 23.98
N ASP A 300 -14.39 -3.43 23.01
CA ASP A 300 -15.57 -3.73 22.18
C ASP A 300 -15.21 -4.61 20.97
N ARG A 301 -13.94 -5.03 20.86
CA ARG A 301 -13.37 -5.81 19.75
C ARG A 301 -13.34 -5.05 18.43
N ASN A 302 -13.32 -3.72 18.46
CA ASN A 302 -12.91 -2.96 17.29
C ASN A 302 -11.41 -3.17 17.09
N ALA A 303 -10.99 -3.39 15.85
CA ALA A 303 -9.60 -3.62 15.49
C ALA A 303 -9.17 -2.67 14.38
N VAL A 304 -8.01 -2.06 14.53
CA VAL A 304 -7.37 -1.19 13.54
C VAL A 304 -5.95 -1.68 13.32
N ALA A 305 -5.59 -1.90 12.06
CA ALA A 305 -4.21 -2.08 11.60
C ALA A 305 -3.91 -0.93 10.63
N MET A 306 -2.92 -0.11 10.96
CA MET A 306 -2.58 1.08 10.20
C MET A 306 -1.09 1.14 9.92
N THR A 307 -0.75 1.27 8.65
CA THR A 307 0.60 1.53 8.16
C THR A 307 0.64 2.96 7.67
N THR A 308 1.59 3.75 8.17
CA THR A 308 1.80 5.16 7.77
C THR A 308 3.27 5.42 7.47
N THR A 309 3.53 6.28 6.49
CA THR A 309 4.88 6.53 5.97
C THR A 309 5.00 7.91 5.34
N VAL A 310 6.24 8.41 5.30
CA VAL A 310 6.66 9.54 4.46
C VAL A 310 7.60 9.06 3.32
N ASN A 311 7.56 7.76 3.03
CA ASN A 311 8.51 6.95 2.28
C ASN A 311 9.84 6.75 3.00
N TYR A 312 10.86 7.57 2.70
CA TYR A 312 12.18 7.37 3.29
C TYR A 312 12.30 7.94 4.70
N ILE A 313 13.37 7.58 5.41
CA ILE A 313 13.73 8.20 6.69
C ILE A 313 13.86 9.72 6.46
N PHE A 314 12.97 10.48 7.11
CA PHE A 314 12.79 11.94 6.92
C PHE A 314 12.30 12.38 5.53
N GLY A 315 11.69 11.48 4.77
CA GLY A 315 11.03 11.75 3.49
C GLY A 315 11.96 12.41 2.47
N ALA A 316 11.54 13.56 1.96
CA ALA A 316 12.31 14.40 1.03
C ALA A 316 13.50 15.14 1.68
N LEU A 317 13.86 14.79 2.92
CA LEU A 317 14.88 15.47 3.74
C LEU A 317 14.59 16.96 3.92
N MET A 318 13.33 17.34 3.81
CA MET A 318 12.87 18.72 3.87
C MET A 318 11.83 18.90 4.96
N LEU A 319 12.11 19.83 5.86
CA LEU A 319 11.16 20.35 6.83
C LEU A 319 10.63 21.68 6.30
N SER A 320 9.31 21.83 6.19
CA SER A 320 8.70 23.11 5.86
C SER A 320 8.97 24.11 7.00
N PRO A 321 9.66 25.23 6.75
CA PRO A 321 9.97 26.22 7.78
C PRO A 321 8.72 26.88 8.38
N THR A 322 7.64 26.99 7.61
CA THR A 322 6.40 27.64 8.07
C THR A 322 5.45 26.70 8.79
N THR A 323 5.45 25.40 8.46
CA THR A 323 4.52 24.42 9.05
C THR A 323 5.19 23.43 10.01
N GLY A 324 6.52 23.37 10.04
CA GLY A 324 7.25 22.37 10.83
C GLY A 324 7.00 20.92 10.40
N THR A 325 6.43 20.72 9.20
CA THR A 325 6.06 19.39 8.66
C THR A 325 7.19 18.84 7.79
N VAL A 326 7.48 17.54 7.94
CA VAL A 326 8.41 16.82 7.06
C VAL A 326 7.70 16.46 5.76
N LEU A 327 8.28 16.80 4.61
CA LEU A 327 7.70 16.48 3.32
C LEU A 327 8.01 15.02 2.96
N ASN A 328 7.00 14.28 2.50
CA ASN A 328 7.21 12.94 1.97
C ASN A 328 7.98 12.97 0.64
N ASN A 329 8.65 11.87 0.33
CA ASN A 329 9.19 11.59 -1.00
C ASN A 329 8.50 10.39 -1.66
N GLU A 330 7.20 10.20 -1.41
CA GLU A 330 6.43 9.07 -1.95
C GLU A 330 6.45 8.99 -3.49
N MET A 331 6.64 10.12 -4.18
CA MET A 331 6.78 10.13 -5.64
C MET A 331 8.01 9.35 -6.15
N ASP A 332 8.99 9.05 -5.29
CA ASP A 332 10.15 8.21 -5.61
C ASP A 332 9.74 6.75 -5.89
N ASP A 333 8.55 6.34 -5.44
CA ASP A 333 8.01 5.01 -5.71
C ASP A 333 7.52 4.86 -7.15
N PHE A 334 7.48 5.92 -7.96
CA PHE A 334 7.22 5.81 -9.38
C PHE A 334 8.42 5.29 -10.16
N SER A 335 8.14 4.53 -11.21
CA SER A 335 9.13 4.23 -12.25
C SER A 335 9.21 5.41 -13.23
N VAL A 336 10.44 5.78 -13.61
CA VAL A 336 10.68 6.87 -14.58
C VAL A 336 10.97 6.24 -15.96
N PRO A 337 10.23 6.60 -17.02
CA PRO A 337 10.57 6.15 -18.37
C PRO A 337 11.98 6.60 -18.76
N VAL A 338 12.77 5.70 -19.34
CA VAL A 338 14.08 6.01 -19.91
C VAL A 338 14.10 5.66 -21.40
N GLU A 339 14.82 6.46 -22.19
CA GLU A 339 14.96 6.21 -23.63
C GLU A 339 15.78 4.95 -23.92
N HIS A 340 16.79 4.67 -23.09
CA HIS A 340 17.66 3.52 -23.20
C HIS A 340 17.90 2.89 -21.82
N THR A 341 17.69 1.58 -21.72
CA THR A 341 18.11 0.80 -20.53
C THR A 341 19.42 0.08 -20.89
N PRO A 342 20.50 0.24 -20.11
CA PRO A 342 21.73 -0.53 -20.31
C PRO A 342 21.47 -2.04 -20.39
N ASP A 343 22.26 -2.76 -21.20
CA ASP A 343 22.06 -4.20 -21.43
C ASP A 343 22.18 -5.05 -20.16
N ASP A 344 22.83 -4.54 -19.11
CA ASP A 344 23.03 -5.16 -17.80
C ASP A 344 21.96 -4.76 -16.75
N HIS A 345 20.94 -4.00 -17.15
CA HIS A 345 19.89 -3.51 -16.26
C HIS A 345 18.49 -3.87 -16.75
N LEU A 346 17.56 -4.04 -15.80
CA LEU A 346 16.15 -4.20 -16.14
C LEU A 346 15.50 -2.84 -16.39
N PRO A 347 14.61 -2.73 -17.40
CA PRO A 347 13.91 -1.49 -17.69
C PRO A 347 12.98 -1.08 -16.53
N PRO A 348 12.57 0.20 -16.48
CA PRO A 348 11.61 0.69 -15.49
C PRO A 348 10.20 0.13 -15.77
N ALA A 349 9.38 -0.08 -14.74
CA ALA A 349 8.08 -0.74 -14.85
C ALA A 349 6.99 0.18 -15.44
N PRO A 350 6.43 -0.10 -16.63
CA PRO A 350 5.43 0.76 -17.25
C PRO A 350 4.12 0.86 -16.47
N ALA A 351 3.76 -0.22 -15.77
CA ALA A 351 2.60 -0.28 -14.89
C ALA A 351 2.60 0.84 -13.83
N ASN A 352 3.80 1.27 -13.45
CA ASN A 352 4.03 2.25 -12.40
C ASN A 352 4.79 3.48 -12.92
N PHE A 353 4.65 3.84 -14.20
CA PHE A 353 5.14 5.13 -14.68
C PHE A 353 4.39 6.30 -14.04
N ILE A 354 5.14 7.37 -13.76
CA ILE A 354 4.62 8.63 -13.22
C ILE A 354 3.60 9.26 -14.17
N ALA A 355 2.49 9.74 -13.62
CA ALA A 355 1.48 10.49 -14.35
C ALA A 355 0.76 11.47 -13.40
N PRO A 356 0.25 12.62 -13.88
CA PRO A 356 -0.56 13.53 -13.07
C PRO A 356 -1.79 12.82 -12.49
N GLY A 357 -2.06 13.04 -11.20
CA GLY A 357 -3.19 12.45 -10.47
C GLY A 357 -3.03 10.97 -10.09
N LYS A 358 -2.02 10.27 -10.62
CA LYS A 358 -1.77 8.86 -10.32
C LYS A 358 -1.15 8.71 -8.94
N ARG A 359 -1.50 7.63 -8.23
CA ARG A 359 -0.84 7.25 -6.98
C ARG A 359 0.38 6.36 -7.29
N PRO A 360 1.52 6.60 -6.63
CA PRO A 360 2.64 5.66 -6.72
C PRO A 360 2.23 4.31 -6.15
N ARG A 361 2.96 3.26 -6.53
CA ARG A 361 2.75 1.91 -6.02
C ARG A 361 3.56 1.72 -4.73
N PRO A 362 2.94 1.84 -3.53
CA PRO A 362 3.66 1.67 -2.27
C PRO A 362 4.09 0.22 -2.07
N THR A 363 5.00 0.02 -1.13
CA THR A 363 5.57 -1.29 -0.78
C THR A 363 4.57 -2.31 -0.24
#